data_AF-A0A2G2YWR5-F1
#
_entry.id   AF-A0A2G2YWR5-F1
#
_cell.length_a   1.000
_cell.length_b   1.000
_cell.length_c   1.000
_cell.angle_alpha   90.00
_cell.angle_beta   90.00
_cell.angle_gamma   90.00
#
_symmetry.space_group_name_H-M   'P 1'
#
loop_
_entity.id
_entity.type
_entity.pdbx_description
1 polymer ?
#
loop_
_entity_poly.entity_id
_entity_poly.type
_entity_poly.pdbx_seq_one_letter_code
_entity_poly.pdbx_strand_id
1 'polypeptide(L)'
;MNSQVPSFFIRKLTTQVFSFINISLFNSLLLRRECCTFSNGEYVKSGLAELEKWIVNSKEEFAGTSWHELNYIRQAVGFLVEALSFLIAL
;
A
#
# COMPACT_ATOMS: atom_id res chain seq x y z
N MET A 1 4.28 -12.84 -30.52
CA MET A 1 5.08 -13.54 -29.50
C MET A 1 4.57 -13.10 -28.13
N ASN A 2 3.62 -13.82 -27.56
CA ASN A 2 3.16 -13.59 -26.19
C ASN A 2 3.96 -14.54 -25.30
N SER A 3 4.96 -14.01 -24.61
CA SER A 3 5.65 -14.74 -23.55
C SER A 3 4.64 -15.03 -22.45
N GLN A 4 4.14 -16.26 -22.34
CA GLN A 4 3.31 -16.68 -21.23
C GLN A 4 4.19 -16.76 -19.98
N VAL A 5 4.26 -15.66 -19.24
CA VAL A 5 4.89 -15.64 -17.92
C VAL A 5 4.05 -16.54 -17.01
N PRO A 6 4.62 -17.58 -16.38
CA PRO A 6 3.88 -18.42 -15.46
C PRO A 6 3.26 -17.61 -14.31
N SER A 7 2.01 -17.89 -13.96
CA SER A 7 1.27 -17.14 -12.94
C SER A 7 1.95 -17.13 -11.57
N PHE A 8 2.66 -18.20 -11.21
CA PHE A 8 3.50 -18.25 -10.01
C PHE A 8 4.58 -17.15 -9.97
N PHE A 9 5.20 -16.84 -11.12
CA PHE A 9 6.22 -15.79 -11.18
C PHE A 9 5.59 -14.41 -11.00
N ILE A 10 4.44 -14.17 -11.64
CA ILE A 10 3.66 -12.94 -11.48
C ILE A 10 3.29 -12.76 -10.02
N ARG A 11 2.78 -13.82 -9.37
CA ARG A 11 2.42 -13.79 -7.94
C ARG A 11 3.59 -13.45 -7.04
N LYS A 12 4.75 -14.11 -7.24
CA LYS A 12 5.96 -13.81 -6.47
C LYS A 12 6.40 -12.36 -6.66
N LEU A 13 6.35 -11.86 -7.90
CA LEU A 13 6.70 -10.48 -8.20
C LEU A 13 5.74 -9.50 -7.51
N THR A 14 4.42 -9.72 -7.60
CA THR A 14 3.42 -8.89 -6.93
C THR A 14 3.63 -8.83 -5.42
N THR A 15 3.86 -9.99 -4.78
CA THR A 15 4.20 -10.04 -3.35
C THR A 15 5.43 -9.21 -3.02
N GLN A 16 6.53 -9.35 -3.79
CA GLN A 16 7.75 -8.59 -3.54
C GLN A 16 7.56 -7.09 -3.75
N VAL A 17 6.84 -6.69 -4.80
CA VAL A 17 6.54 -5.27 -5.07
C VAL A 17 5.72 -4.67 -3.94
N PHE A 18 4.70 -5.38 -3.43
CA PHE A 18 3.88 -4.85 -2.35
C PHE A 18 4.64 -4.76 -1.03
N SER A 19 5.47 -5.76 -0.73
CA SER A 19 6.37 -5.72 0.43
C SER A 19 7.36 -4.55 0.34
N PHE A 20 7.90 -4.30 -0.85
CA PHE A 20 8.77 -3.15 -1.11
C PHE A 20 8.05 -1.81 -0.92
N ILE A 21 6.84 -1.66 -1.46
CA ILE A 21 6.00 -0.46 -1.28
C ILE A 21 5.74 -0.22 0.22
N ASN A 22 5.36 -1.28 0.95
CA ASN A 22 5.09 -1.23 2.37
C ASN A 22 6.26 -0.64 3.16
N ILE A 23 7.44 -1.26 3.04
CA ILE A 23 8.63 -0.86 3.79
C ILE A 23 9.14 0.51 3.32
N SER A 24 9.14 0.80 2.02
CA SER A 24 9.68 2.06 1.49
C SER A 24 8.87 3.28 1.92
N LEU A 25 7.53 3.16 1.87
CA LEU A 25 6.64 4.24 2.31
C LEU A 25 6.61 4.35 3.83
N PHE A 26 6.56 3.23 4.55
CA PHE A 26 6.60 3.24 6.01
C PHE A 26 7.89 3.87 6.54
N ASN A 27 9.04 3.49 5.99
CA ASN A 27 10.33 4.10 6.36
C ASN A 27 10.38 5.59 6.01
N SER A 28 9.75 6.02 4.91
CA SER A 28 9.64 7.44 4.60
C SER A 28 8.87 8.21 5.67
N LEU A 29 7.74 7.67 6.15
CA LEU A 29 6.96 8.29 7.24
C LEU A 29 7.73 8.27 8.57
N LEU A 30 8.43 7.16 8.86
CA LEU A 30 9.17 7.01 10.11
C LEU A 30 10.39 7.95 10.21
N LEU A 31 11.10 8.15 9.11
CA LEU A 31 12.37 8.88 9.08
C LEU A 31 12.20 10.39 8.80
N ARG A 32 11.08 10.80 8.18
CA ARG A 32 10.89 12.17 7.68
C ARG A 32 9.58 12.78 8.19
N ARG A 33 9.69 13.72 9.12
CA ARG A 33 8.52 14.37 9.77
C ARG A 33 7.65 15.13 8.78
N GLU A 34 8.24 15.69 7.73
CA GLU A 34 7.53 16.39 6.66
C GLU A 34 6.59 15.49 5.85
N CYS A 35 6.81 14.16 5.90
CA CYS A 35 5.90 13.20 5.27
C CYS A 35 4.63 12.94 6.10
N CYS A 36 4.67 13.20 7.42
CA CYS A 36 3.58 12.92 8.36
C CYS A 36 2.55 14.06 8.44
N THR A 37 1.96 14.41 7.30
CA THR A 37 0.90 15.43 7.21
C THR A 37 -0.43 14.81 6.80
N PHE A 38 -1.54 15.47 7.11
CA PHE A 38 -2.86 15.01 6.68
C PHE A 38 -2.96 14.86 5.15
N SER A 39 -2.47 15.84 4.39
CA SER A 39 -2.48 15.80 2.93
C SER A 39 -1.67 14.63 2.36
N ASN A 40 -0.50 14.34 2.92
CA ASN A 40 0.29 13.17 2.52
C ASN A 40 -0.41 11.86 2.92
N GLY A 41 -1.03 11.81 4.10
CA GLY A 41 -1.84 10.67 4.53
C GLY A 41 -2.97 10.35 3.56
N GLU A 42 -3.77 11.35 3.19
CA GLU A 42 -4.86 11.19 2.21
C GLU A 42 -4.34 10.79 0.82
N TYR A 43 -3.21 11.36 0.38
CA TYR A 43 -2.58 10.97 -0.88
C TYR A 43 -2.18 9.49 -0.89
N VAL A 44 -1.51 9.01 0.15
CA VAL A 44 -1.11 7.60 0.25
C VAL A 44 -2.34 6.70 0.40
N LYS A 45 -3.36 7.12 1.15
CA LYS A 45 -4.64 6.38 1.29
C LYS A 45 -5.32 6.18 -0.07
N SER A 46 -5.38 7.21 -0.90
CA SER A 46 -5.92 7.10 -2.26
C SER A 46 -5.12 6.11 -3.11
N GLY A 47 -3.79 6.14 -3.03
CA GLY A 47 -2.92 5.17 -3.70
C GLY A 47 -3.16 3.73 -3.24
N LEU A 48 -3.32 3.52 -1.92
CA LEU A 48 -3.65 2.21 -1.35
C LEU A 48 -5.02 1.69 -1.81
N ALA A 49 -6.01 2.57 -1.98
CA ALA A 49 -7.32 2.21 -2.50
C ALA A 49 -7.27 1.74 -3.97
N GLU A 50 -6.45 2.38 -4.81
CA GLU A 50 -6.23 1.93 -6.19
C GLU A 50 -5.52 0.56 -6.24
N LEU A 51 -4.57 0.30 -5.34
CA LEU A 51 -3.94 -1.03 -5.21
C LEU A 51 -4.95 -2.09 -4.74
N GLU A 52 -5.82 -1.77 -3.79
CA GLU A 52 -6.89 -2.67 -3.34
C GLU A 52 -7.85 -3.02 -4.48
N LYS A 53 -8.28 -2.00 -5.23
CA LYS A 53 -9.12 -2.18 -6.42
C LYS A 53 -8.42 -3.04 -7.48
N TRP A 54 -7.12 -2.84 -7.70
CA TRP A 54 -6.35 -3.68 -8.61
C TRP A 54 -6.31 -5.15 -8.15
N ILE A 55 -6.15 -5.42 -6.85
CA ILE A 55 -6.18 -6.78 -6.30
C ILE A 55 -7.54 -7.42 -6.54
N VAL A 56 -8.63 -6.72 -6.23
CA VAL A 56 -10.00 -7.22 -6.40
C VAL A 56 -10.31 -7.54 -7.87
N ASN A 57 -9.77 -6.75 -8.79
CA ASN A 57 -9.95 -6.96 -10.24
C ASN A 57 -8.94 -7.97 -10.84
N SER A 58 -7.90 -8.34 -10.10
CA SER A 58 -6.89 -9.28 -10.56
C SER A 58 -7.33 -10.72 -10.35
N LYS A 59 -6.83 -11.63 -11.20
CA LYS A 59 -7.04 -13.06 -10.96
C LYS A 59 -6.36 -13.48 -9.65
N GLU A 60 -7.00 -14.38 -8.92
CA GLU A 60 -6.48 -14.92 -7.66
C GLU A 60 -5.09 -15.55 -7.83
N GLU A 61 -4.82 -16.18 -8.97
CA GLU A 61 -3.51 -16.76 -9.30
C GLU A 61 -2.37 -15.73 -9.35
N PHE A 62 -2.68 -14.44 -9.56
CA PHE A 62 -1.71 -13.34 -9.63
C PHE A 62 -1.61 -12.57 -8.31
N ALA A 63 -2.73 -12.18 -7.72
CA ALA A 63 -2.71 -11.35 -6.52
C ALA A 63 -2.63 -12.17 -5.23
N GLY A 64 -3.29 -13.34 -5.18
CA GLY A 64 -3.38 -14.18 -3.99
C GLY A 64 -3.63 -13.36 -2.70
N THR A 65 -2.79 -13.59 -1.70
CA THR A 65 -2.85 -12.90 -0.40
C THR A 65 -1.97 -11.64 -0.32
N SER A 66 -1.49 -11.11 -1.45
CA SER A 66 -0.51 -10.00 -1.48
C SER A 66 -0.95 -8.73 -0.77
N TRP A 67 -2.26 -8.48 -0.62
CA TRP A 67 -2.79 -7.34 0.14
C TRP A 67 -2.24 -7.22 1.57
N HIS A 68 -1.92 -8.36 2.20
CA HIS A 68 -1.36 -8.41 3.54
C HIS A 68 0.06 -7.84 3.63
N GLU A 69 0.80 -7.83 2.50
CA GLU A 69 2.15 -7.27 2.44
C GLU A 69 2.17 -5.76 2.65
N LEU A 70 1.03 -5.06 2.52
CA LEU A 70 0.90 -3.61 2.71
C LEU A 70 0.51 -3.20 4.15
N ASN A 71 0.66 -4.10 5.13
CA ASN A 71 0.14 -3.92 6.48
C ASN A 71 0.65 -2.66 7.22
N TYR A 72 1.95 -2.38 7.23
CA TYR A 72 2.53 -1.29 8.01
C TYR A 72 2.13 0.06 7.45
N ILE A 73 2.20 0.25 6.13
CA ILE A 73 1.78 1.49 5.51
C ILE A 73 0.28 1.74 5.67
N ARG A 74 -0.55 0.69 5.59
CA ARG A 74 -1.99 0.82 5.84
C ARG A 74 -2.29 1.27 7.26
N GLN A 75 -1.60 0.69 8.25
CA GLN A 75 -1.76 1.08 9.66
C GLN A 75 -1.26 2.52 9.90
N ALA A 76 -0.08 2.87 9.37
CA ALA A 76 0.49 4.20 9.52
C ALA A 76 -0.38 5.29 8.88
N VAL A 77 -0.92 5.02 7.69
CA VAL A 77 -1.83 5.94 7.01
C VAL A 77 -3.18 6.03 7.72
N GLY A 78 -3.72 4.91 8.21
CA GLY A 78 -4.91 4.91 9.07
C GLY A 78 -4.71 5.81 10.28
N PHE A 79 -3.58 5.67 10.97
CA PHE A 79 -3.22 6.56 12.08
C PHE A 79 -3.09 8.02 11.63
N LEU A 80 -2.37 8.31 10.55
CA LEU A 80 -2.18 9.69 10.08
C LEU A 80 -3.49 10.37 9.68
N VAL A 81 -4.39 9.68 8.99
CA VAL A 81 -5.64 10.28 8.53
C VAL A 81 -6.65 10.34 9.68
N GLU A 82 -6.81 9.27 10.47
CA GLU A 82 -7.82 9.24 11.53
C GLU A 82 -7.39 10.04 12.76
N ALA A 83 -6.13 9.95 13.19
CA ALA A 83 -5.64 10.66 14.37
C ALA A 83 -5.44 12.16 14.14
N LEU A 84 -4.95 12.60 12.96
CA LEU A 84 -4.89 14.06 12.68
C LEU A 84 -6.28 14.67 12.49
N SER A 85 -7.25 13.93 11.94
CA SER A 85 -8.63 14.43 11.82
C SER A 85 -9.22 14.79 13.18
N PHE A 86 -8.94 13.99 14.21
CA PHE A 86 -9.37 14.27 15.58
C PHE A 86 -8.70 15.51 16.20
N LEU A 87 -7.44 15.80 15.84
CA LEU A 87 -6.70 16.95 16.37
C LEU A 87 -7.09 18.30 15.72
N ILE A 88 -7.66 18.26 14.50
CA ILE A 88 -8.18 19.45 13.79
C ILE A 88 -9.65 19.71 14.16
N ALA A 89 -10.37 18.68 14.63
CA ALA A 89 -11.77 18.77 15.07
C ALA A 89 -11.95 19.25 16.54
N LEU A 90 -10.85 19.48 17.27
CA LEU A 90 -10.78 20.05 18.62
C LEU A 90 -10.19 21.46 18.56
#